data_AF-T1BHD1-F1
#
_entry.id   AF-T1BHD1-F1
#
_cell.length_a   1.000
_cell.length_b   1.000
_cell.length_c   1.000
_cell.angle_alpha   90.00
_cell.angle_beta   90.00
_cell.angle_gamma   90.00
#
_symmetry.space_group_name_H-M   'P 1'
#
loop_
_entity.id
_entity.type
_entity.pdbx_description
1 polymer ?
#
loop_
_entity_poly.entity_id
_entity_poly.type
_entity_poly.pdbx_seq_one_letter_code
_entity_poly.pdbx_strand_id
1 'polypeptide(L)'
;MPYDVPEKNRRDELRLLRRVQKTGHSSLFVTLPRSWIHSASVRPGDVLEFKELAGGRLELSVSHVIRAPSGRQKTLRIETQVSDPNLFARLLVGAYITGHDRVQIVGSSPLTEAQHADIDYITKKILGMSLVEEPA
;
A
#
# COMPACT_ATOMS: atom_id res chain seq x y z
N MET A 1 7.20 -55.49 14.10
CA MET A 1 6.51 -54.30 14.64
C MET A 1 6.89 -53.11 13.78
N PRO A 2 5.93 -52.49 13.07
CA PRO A 2 6.20 -51.39 12.16
C PRO A 2 6.54 -50.13 12.95
N TYR A 3 7.40 -49.30 12.34
CA TYR A 3 7.89 -48.05 12.88
C TYR A 3 6.76 -47.07 13.18
N ASP A 4 6.84 -46.44 14.34
CA ASP A 4 6.05 -45.27 14.72
C ASP A 4 6.42 -44.11 13.76
N VAL A 5 5.48 -43.71 12.91
CA VAL A 5 5.60 -42.50 12.09
C VAL A 5 4.95 -41.38 12.89
N PRO A 6 5.68 -40.37 13.38
CA PRO A 6 5.06 -39.28 14.11
C PRO A 6 4.06 -38.55 13.22
N GLU A 7 2.82 -38.45 13.70
CA GLU A 7 1.69 -37.74 13.09
C GLU A 7 2.09 -36.31 12.71
N LYS A 8 2.44 -36.17 11.43
CA LYS A 8 2.09 -35.08 10.53
C LYS A 8 1.44 -33.88 11.21
N ASN A 9 2.31 -32.97 11.67
CA ASN A 9 2.19 -31.53 11.50
C ASN A 9 0.74 -31.02 11.55
N ARG A 10 0.17 -30.95 12.77
CA ARG A 10 -0.96 -30.07 13.09
C ARG A 10 -0.53 -28.65 12.73
N ARG A 11 -0.69 -28.27 11.45
CA ARG A 11 -0.86 -26.88 11.08
C ARG A 11 -2.18 -26.48 11.70
N ASP A 12 -2.11 -26.08 12.96
CA ASP A 12 -3.22 -25.42 13.63
C ASP A 12 -3.78 -24.40 12.64
N GLU A 13 -5.08 -24.52 12.36
CA GLU A 13 -5.87 -23.47 11.74
C GLU A 13 -5.73 -22.24 12.63
N LEU A 14 -4.68 -21.45 12.44
CA LEU A 14 -4.49 -20.20 13.13
C LEU A 14 -5.55 -19.25 12.61
N ARG A 15 -6.73 -19.28 13.26
CA ARG A 15 -7.79 -18.30 13.07
C ARG A 15 -7.29 -16.96 13.59
N LEU A 16 -6.67 -16.20 12.70
CA LEU A 16 -6.14 -14.88 13.01
C LEU A 16 -7.26 -13.86 12.84
N LEU A 17 -7.77 -13.36 13.96
CA LEU A 17 -8.72 -12.25 13.96
C LEU A 17 -7.96 -10.93 13.80
N ARG A 18 -8.45 -10.08 12.90
CA ARG A 18 -7.98 -8.72 12.68
C ARG A 18 -9.17 -7.79 12.73
N ARG A 19 -9.00 -6.64 13.40
CA ARG A 19 -9.98 -5.56 13.31
C ARG A 19 -9.78 -4.85 11.97
N VAL A 20 -10.90 -4.58 11.32
CA VAL A 20 -10.95 -3.67 10.19
C VAL A 20 -10.76 -2.24 10.68
N GLN A 21 -10.15 -1.40 9.87
CA GLN A 21 -9.91 0.01 10.15
C GLN A 21 -10.49 0.85 9.02
N LYS A 22 -11.05 2.01 9.34
CA LYS A 22 -11.71 2.86 8.35
C LYS A 22 -10.71 3.60 7.47
N THR A 23 -10.87 3.50 6.16
CA THR A 23 -10.14 4.28 5.15
C THR A 23 -11.13 5.19 4.41
N GLY A 24 -11.04 6.49 4.64
CA GLY A 24 -11.94 7.45 3.99
C GLY A 24 -13.41 7.21 4.29
N HIS A 25 -14.29 7.47 3.32
CA HIS A 25 -15.74 7.42 3.50
C HIS A 25 -16.37 6.04 3.20
N SER A 26 -15.78 5.25 2.29
CA SER A 26 -16.46 4.08 1.69
C SER A 26 -15.67 2.77 1.75
N SER A 27 -14.50 2.74 2.39
CA SER A 27 -13.69 1.51 2.48
C SER A 27 -13.14 1.27 3.88
N LEU A 28 -12.79 0.02 4.14
CA LEU A 28 -12.05 -0.40 5.30
C LEU A 28 -10.78 -1.14 4.84
N PHE A 29 -9.70 -1.05 5.60
CA PHE A 29 -8.53 -1.90 5.40
C PHE A 29 -8.37 -2.91 6.53
N VAL A 30 -7.73 -4.04 6.20
CA VAL A 30 -7.31 -5.06 7.14
C VAL A 30 -5.87 -5.44 6.82
N THR A 31 -5.04 -5.63 7.85
CA THR A 31 -3.64 -6.03 7.66
C THR A 31 -3.56 -7.53 7.37
N LEU A 32 -2.83 -7.91 6.33
CA LEU A 32 -2.60 -9.31 5.98
C LEU A 32 -1.66 -9.99 7.01
N PRO A 33 -1.89 -11.28 7.35
CA PRO A 33 -1.00 -12.01 8.24
C PRO A 33 0.43 -12.11 7.69
N ARG A 34 1.43 -11.84 8.54
CA ARG A 34 2.85 -11.91 8.15
C ARG A 34 3.23 -13.31 7.63
N SER A 35 2.73 -14.38 8.25
CA SER A 35 2.97 -15.75 7.79
C SER A 35 2.42 -16.00 6.39
N TRP A 36 1.23 -15.47 6.09
CA TRP A 36 0.58 -15.62 4.80
C TRP A 36 1.35 -14.89 3.70
N ILE A 37 1.71 -13.61 3.90
CA ILE A 37 2.48 -12.84 2.90
C ILE A 37 3.82 -13.48 2.58
N HIS A 38 4.50 -14.11 3.56
CA HIS A 38 5.74 -14.86 3.32
C HIS A 38 5.47 -16.14 2.54
N SER A 39 4.45 -16.92 2.93
CA SER A 39 4.11 -18.18 2.24
C SER A 39 3.65 -17.96 0.79
N ALA A 40 2.96 -16.84 0.54
CA ALA A 40 2.43 -16.47 -0.75
C ALA A 40 3.40 -15.59 -1.56
N SER A 41 4.60 -15.30 -1.02
CA SER A 41 5.63 -14.45 -1.64
C SER A 41 5.13 -13.08 -2.10
N VAL A 42 4.20 -12.48 -1.35
CA VAL A 42 3.60 -11.18 -1.67
C VAL A 42 4.57 -10.06 -1.28
N ARG A 43 4.80 -9.13 -2.21
CA ARG A 43 5.64 -7.94 -2.05
C ARG A 43 4.81 -6.66 -2.12
N PRO A 44 5.30 -5.54 -1.56
CA PRO A 44 4.69 -4.24 -1.78
C PRO A 44 4.53 -3.95 -3.28
N GLY A 45 3.32 -3.53 -3.67
CA GLY A 45 2.97 -3.27 -5.08
C GLY A 45 2.34 -4.45 -5.83
N ASP A 46 2.34 -5.66 -5.26
CA ASP A 46 1.62 -6.79 -5.85
C ASP A 46 0.09 -6.59 -5.75
N VAL A 47 -0.64 -7.07 -6.76
CA VAL A 47 -2.10 -6.99 -6.82
C VAL A 47 -2.71 -8.28 -6.28
N LEU A 48 -3.65 -8.14 -5.36
CA LEU A 48 -4.44 -9.24 -4.84
C LEU A 48 -5.84 -9.22 -5.43
N GLU A 49 -6.33 -10.39 -5.82
CA GLU A 49 -7.71 -10.56 -6.25
C GLU A 49 -8.57 -10.88 -5.02
N PHE A 50 -9.69 -10.17 -4.90
CA PHE A 50 -10.72 -10.44 -3.91
C PHE A 50 -11.94 -10.99 -4.63
N LYS A 51 -12.39 -12.18 -4.22
CA LYS A 51 -13.59 -12.81 -4.74
C LYS A 51 -14.60 -12.97 -3.62
N GLU A 52 -15.79 -12.40 -3.81
CA GLU A 52 -16.89 -12.59 -2.89
C GLU A 52 -17.47 -14.00 -3.05
N LEU A 53 -17.59 -14.71 -1.93
CA LEU A 53 -18.19 -16.02 -1.81
C LEU A 53 -19.46 -15.93 -0.97
N ALA A 54 -20.36 -16.89 -1.16
CA ALA A 54 -21.58 -16.98 -0.37
C ALA A 54 -21.29 -17.05 1.14
N GLY A 55 -22.18 -16.42 1.91
CA GLY A 55 -22.11 -16.36 3.38
C GLY A 55 -21.17 -15.28 3.91
N GLY A 56 -20.97 -14.18 3.17
CA GLY A 56 -20.15 -13.05 3.61
C GLY A 56 -18.65 -13.39 3.68
N ARG A 57 -18.21 -14.37 2.90
CA ARG A 57 -16.82 -14.79 2.84
C ARG A 57 -16.13 -14.06 1.69
N LEU A 58 -14.90 -13.62 1.94
CA LEU A 58 -14.02 -13.09 0.90
C LEU A 58 -12.85 -14.06 0.74
N GLU A 59 -12.66 -14.52 -0.48
CA GLU A 59 -11.47 -15.27 -0.88
C GLU A 59 -10.43 -14.30 -1.42
N LEU A 60 -9.19 -14.44 -0.93
CA LEU A 60 -8.05 -13.63 -1.33
C LEU A 60 -7.05 -14.52 -2.07
N SER A 61 -6.67 -14.13 -3.27
CA SER A 61 -5.66 -14.85 -4.06
C SER A 61 -4.60 -13.89 -4.60
N VAL A 62 -3.39 -14.41 -4.82
CA VAL A 62 -2.35 -13.64 -5.51
C VAL A 62 -2.64 -13.72 -7.00
N SER A 63 -2.98 -12.59 -7.61
CA SER A 63 -3.21 -12.56 -9.05
C SER A 63 -1.87 -12.61 -9.79
N HIS A 64 -1.57 -13.75 -10.41
CA HIS A 64 -0.36 -13.89 -11.25
C HIS A 64 -0.58 -13.29 -12.65
N VAL A 65 -1.83 -12.98 -12.98
CA VAL A 65 -2.27 -12.50 -14.30
C VAL A 65 -2.36 -10.98 -14.34
N ILE A 66 -2.60 -10.36 -13.18
CA ILE A 66 -2.67 -8.90 -13.06
C ILE A 66 -1.38 -8.43 -12.41
N ARG A 67 -0.30 -8.30 -13.19
CA ARG A 67 0.49 -7.08 -13.00
C ARG A 67 -0.52 -5.96 -13.19
N ALA A 68 -0.66 -5.08 -12.19
CA ALA A 68 -1.60 -3.95 -12.26
C ALA A 68 -1.70 -3.50 -13.70
N PRO A 69 -2.91 -3.46 -14.31
CA PRO A 69 -3.01 -3.00 -15.68
C PRO A 69 -2.22 -1.70 -15.72
N SER A 70 -1.42 -1.49 -16.76
CA SER A 70 -0.82 -0.19 -17.05
C SER A 70 -1.88 0.89 -17.32
N GLY A 71 -3.10 0.72 -16.79
CA GLY A 71 -4.06 1.74 -16.44
C GLY A 71 -3.27 2.90 -15.91
N ARG A 72 -3.30 3.94 -16.73
CA ARG A 72 -2.57 5.19 -16.62
C ARG A 72 -2.56 5.62 -15.15
N GLN A 73 -1.47 5.37 -14.44
CA GLN A 73 -1.31 5.83 -13.05
C GLN A 73 -1.64 7.31 -13.05
N LYS A 74 -2.56 7.72 -12.18
CA LYS A 74 -2.94 9.11 -12.06
C LYS A 74 -1.80 9.79 -11.30
N THR A 75 -0.82 10.27 -12.06
CA THR A 75 0.39 10.89 -11.52
C THR A 75 0.25 12.40 -11.49
N LEU A 76 0.38 12.99 -10.31
CA LEU A 76 0.58 14.44 -10.17
C LEU A 76 2.07 14.74 -10.27
N ARG A 77 2.46 15.67 -11.15
CA ARG A 77 3.83 16.19 -11.18
C ARG A 77 3.89 17.53 -10.46
N ILE A 78 4.81 17.64 -9.52
CA ILE A 78 5.08 18.86 -8.75
C ILE A 78 6.51 19.28 -9.05
N GLU A 79 6.71 20.52 -9.46
CA GLU A 79 8.05 21.06 -9.66
C GLU A 79 8.73 21.36 -8.31
N THR A 80 10.04 21.18 -8.18
CA THR A 80 10.75 21.52 -6.91
C THR A 80 10.71 23.02 -6.62
N GLN A 81 10.51 23.85 -7.64
CA GLN A 81 10.45 25.31 -7.55
C GLN A 81 9.05 25.85 -7.17
N VAL A 82 8.36 25.20 -6.23
CA VAL A 82 7.12 25.76 -5.68
C VAL A 82 7.44 26.98 -4.81
N SER A 83 7.00 28.16 -5.26
CA SER A 83 7.31 29.44 -4.61
C SER A 83 6.45 29.76 -3.39
N ASP A 84 5.26 29.18 -3.28
CA ASP A 84 4.38 29.33 -2.11
C ASP A 84 4.68 28.22 -1.07
N PRO A 85 5.10 28.59 0.15
CA PRO A 85 5.44 27.64 1.22
C PRO A 85 4.32 26.64 1.56
N ASN A 86 3.05 27.02 1.39
CA ASN A 86 1.92 26.17 1.75
C ASN A 86 1.38 25.38 0.56
N LEU A 87 1.72 25.78 -0.67
CA LEU A 87 1.20 25.14 -1.87
C LEU A 87 1.72 23.71 -2.02
N PHE A 88 2.98 23.47 -1.66
CA PHE A 88 3.59 22.15 -1.76
C PHE A 88 2.85 21.09 -0.91
N ALA A 89 2.68 21.35 0.39
CA ALA A 89 1.87 20.51 1.28
C ALA A 89 0.43 20.31 0.78
N ARG A 90 -0.21 21.38 0.29
CA ARG A 90 -1.58 21.31 -0.24
C ARG A 90 -1.69 20.45 -1.50
N LEU A 91 -0.67 20.46 -2.36
CA LEU A 91 -0.64 19.60 -3.55
C LEU A 91 -0.50 18.13 -3.16
N LEU A 92 0.33 17.80 -2.15
CA LEU A 92 0.46 16.43 -1.63
C LEU A 92 -0.87 15.92 -1.05
N VAL A 93 -1.53 16.73 -0.21
CA VAL A 93 -2.84 16.40 0.37
C VAL A 93 -3.92 16.33 -0.73
N GLY A 94 -3.91 17.28 -1.67
CA GLY A 94 -4.85 17.33 -2.78
C GLY A 94 -4.73 16.12 -3.70
N ALA A 95 -3.51 15.67 -3.99
CA ALA A 95 -3.25 14.47 -4.76
C ALA A 95 -3.89 13.25 -4.08
N TYR A 96 -3.72 13.13 -2.76
CA TYR A 96 -4.36 12.05 -1.98
C TYR A 96 -5.88 12.11 -2.04
N ILE A 97 -6.48 13.27 -1.77
CA ILE A 97 -7.95 13.45 -1.77
C ILE A 97 -8.55 13.13 -3.14
N THR A 98 -7.85 13.48 -4.22
CA THR A 98 -8.32 13.29 -5.59
C THR A 98 -7.96 11.91 -6.18
N GLY A 99 -7.41 11.01 -5.36
CA GLY A 99 -7.12 9.63 -5.74
C GLY A 99 -5.98 9.49 -6.75
N HIS A 100 -4.92 10.27 -6.63
CA HIS A 100 -3.70 10.06 -7.40
C HIS A 100 -2.92 8.86 -6.85
N ASP A 101 -2.47 7.97 -7.74
CA ASP A 101 -1.68 6.79 -7.38
C ASP A 101 -0.23 7.15 -7.05
N ARG A 102 0.29 8.22 -7.67
CA ARG A 102 1.67 8.66 -7.52
C ARG A 102 1.75 10.18 -7.52
N VAL A 103 2.58 10.73 -6.64
CA VAL A 103 3.06 12.09 -6.76
C VAL A 103 4.54 12.04 -7.13
N GLN A 104 4.89 12.64 -8.25
CA GLN A 104 6.27 12.72 -8.72
C GLN A 104 6.76 14.15 -8.56
N ILE A 105 7.74 14.34 -7.69
CA ILE A 105 8.41 15.62 -7.54
C ILE A 105 9.55 15.65 -8.54
N VAL A 106 9.56 16.63 -9.43
CA VAL A 106 10.51 16.76 -10.53
C VAL A 106 11.15 18.14 -10.49
N GLY A 107 12.43 18.25 -10.83
CA GLY A 107 13.06 19.56 -10.93
C GLY A 107 14.57 19.48 -10.98
N SER A 108 15.18 20.56 -11.43
CA SER A 108 16.63 20.71 -11.60
C SER A 108 17.35 21.03 -10.28
N SER A 109 16.60 21.32 -9.21
CA SER A 109 17.11 21.73 -7.91
C SER A 109 16.70 20.71 -6.84
N PRO A 110 17.55 20.47 -5.82
CA PRO A 110 17.20 19.66 -4.67
C PRO A 110 15.96 20.19 -3.95
N LEU A 111 15.28 19.30 -3.24
CA LEU A 111 14.22 19.68 -2.30
C LEU A 111 14.78 20.58 -1.19
N THR A 112 14.00 21.57 -0.80
CA THR A 112 14.31 22.43 0.35
C THR A 112 14.04 21.70 1.67
N GLU A 113 14.66 22.13 2.77
CA GLU A 113 14.38 21.57 4.11
C GLU A 113 12.89 21.65 4.47
N ALA A 114 12.21 22.72 4.08
CA ALA A 114 10.78 22.88 4.30
C ALA A 114 9.96 21.82 3.56
N GLN A 115 10.29 21.53 2.29
CA GLN A 115 9.62 20.49 1.52
C GLN A 115 9.90 19.09 2.07
N HIS A 116 11.12 18.83 2.56
CA HIS A 116 11.42 17.59 3.26
C HIS A 116 10.56 17.44 4.51
N ALA A 117 10.43 18.50 5.32
CA ALA A 117 9.59 18.50 6.51
C ALA A 117 8.10 18.25 6.18
N ASP A 118 7.60 18.83 5.09
CA ASP A 118 6.23 18.61 4.61
C ASP A 118 5.99 17.16 4.17
N ILE A 119 6.91 16.58 3.40
CA ILE A 119 6.82 15.16 2.98
C ILE A 119 6.78 14.26 4.20
N ASP A 120 7.70 14.47 5.15
CA ASP A 120 7.79 13.69 6.37
C ASP A 120 6.52 13.81 7.22
N TYR A 121 6.01 15.02 7.37
CA TYR A 121 4.80 15.29 8.13
C TYR A 121 3.59 14.58 7.50
N ILE A 122 3.41 14.73 6.19
CA ILE A 122 2.24 14.23 5.47
C ILE A 122 2.27 12.70 5.37
N THR A 123 3.41 12.09 5.04
CA THR A 123 3.55 10.62 4.98
C THR A 123 3.28 9.95 6.33
N LYS A 124 3.61 10.60 7.45
CA LYS A 124 3.28 10.12 8.81
C LYS A 124 1.81 10.28 9.18
N LYS A 125 1.07 11.18 8.51
CA LYS A 125 -0.34 11.50 8.81
C LYS A 125 -1.32 10.83 7.88
N ILE A 126 -0.93 10.56 6.64
CA ILE A 126 -1.79 10.02 5.60
C ILE A 126 -1.52 8.52 5.43
N LEU A 127 -2.52 7.72 5.78
CA LEU A 127 -2.45 6.28 5.65
C LEU A 127 -2.29 5.87 4.18
N GLY A 128 -1.32 4.99 3.92
CA GLY A 128 -1.07 4.43 2.59
C GLY A 128 -0.20 5.31 1.69
N MET A 129 0.27 6.46 2.18
CA MET A 129 1.26 7.28 1.48
C MET A 129 2.66 6.93 1.96
N SER A 130 3.58 6.63 1.05
CA SER A 130 4.99 6.34 1.34
C SER A 130 5.91 7.10 0.39
N LEU A 131 7.04 7.60 0.89
CA LEU A 131 8.09 8.19 0.07
C LEU A 131 8.93 7.08 -0.57
N VAL A 132 9.21 7.23 -1.86
CA VAL A 132 10.18 6.41 -2.60
C VAL A 132 11.18 7.35 -3.25
N GLU A 133 12.46 7.18 -2.94
CA GLU A 133 13.55 7.89 -3.61
C GLU A 133 13.98 7.08 -4.84
N GLU A 134 13.88 7.67 -6.03
CA GLU A 134 14.45 7.09 -7.24
C GLU A 134 15.87 7.64 -7.40
N PRO A 135 16.91 6.79 -7.42
CA PRO A 135 18.25 7.23 -7.77
C PRO A 135 18.25 7.70 -9.23
N ALA A 136 18.84 8.88 -9.46
CA ALA A 136 19.05 9.44 -10.79
C ALA A 136 20.06 8.63 -11.61
#